data_AF-A0A7C5EF12-F1
#
_entry.id   AF-A0A7C5EF12-F1
#
_cell.length_a   1.000
_cell.length_b   1.000
_cell.length_c   1.000
_cell.angle_alpha   90.00
_cell.angle_beta   90.00
_cell.angle_gamma   90.00
#
_symmetry.space_group_name_H-M   'P 1'
#
loop_
_entity.id
_entity.type
_entity.pdbx_description
1 polymer ?
#
loop_
_entity_poly.entity_id
_entity_poly.type
_entity_poly.pdbx_seq_one_letter_code
_entity_poly.pdbx_strand_id
1 'polypeptide(L)'
;MVFTVRDYQDLLRLLNAHPEWREELRRAILSDDFLALPQIVRELAAAQKRTEERLDALAQRVEELAAAQKRTEERLEALAQRVEELA
;
A
#
# COMPACT_ATOMS: atom_id res chain seq x y z
N MET A 1 -3.12 35.67 -25.65
CA MET A 1 -4.45 35.15 -26.02
C MET A 1 -4.92 34.23 -24.92
N VAL A 2 -6.17 34.36 -24.45
CA VAL A 2 -6.69 33.58 -23.31
C VAL A 2 -7.34 32.32 -23.86
N PHE A 3 -6.81 31.15 -23.55
CA PHE A 3 -7.42 29.87 -23.93
C PHE A 3 -8.74 29.72 -23.17
N THR A 4 -9.86 29.58 -23.89
CA THR A 4 -11.20 29.50 -23.30
C THR A 4 -11.71 28.06 -23.23
N VAL A 5 -12.77 27.83 -22.45
CA VAL A 5 -13.41 26.51 -22.32
C VAL A 5 -13.97 26.00 -23.66
N ARG A 6 -14.36 26.88 -24.59
CA ARG A 6 -14.78 26.50 -25.95
C ARG A 6 -13.60 25.98 -26.77
N ASP A 7 -12.45 26.64 -26.67
CA ASP A 7 -11.23 26.21 -27.35
C ASP A 7 -10.78 24.82 -26.89
N TYR A 8 -10.98 24.50 -25.60
CA TYR A 8 -10.76 23.15 -25.07
C TYR A 8 -11.70 22.10 -25.67
N GLN A 9 -13.00 22.39 -25.76
CA GLN A 9 -13.97 21.44 -26.30
C GLN A 9 -13.75 21.20 -27.81
N ASP A 10 -13.38 22.23 -28.55
CA ASP A 10 -13.09 22.12 -29.97
C ASP A 10 -11.78 21.35 -30.20
N LEU A 11 -10.76 21.55 -29.36
CA LEU A 11 -9.55 20.73 -29.35
C LEU A 11 -9.87 19.24 -29.09
N LEU A 12 -10.72 18.93 -28.12
CA LEU A 12 -11.12 17.54 -27.84
C LEU A 12 -11.87 16.89 -29.01
N ARG A 13 -12.71 17.64 -29.72
CA ARG A 13 -13.40 17.15 -30.93
C ARG A 13 -12.42 16.86 -32.06
N LEU A 14 -11.48 17.77 -32.30
CA LEU A 14 -10.45 17.61 -33.33
C LEU A 14 -9.53 16.42 -33.03
N LEU A 15 -9.12 16.25 -31.77
CA LEU A 15 -8.34 15.08 -31.36
C LEU A 15 -9.12 13.78 -31.55
N ASN A 16 -10.42 13.76 -31.27
CA ASN A 16 -11.24 12.56 -31.50
C ASN A 16 -11.43 12.24 -32.98
N ALA A 17 -11.52 13.26 -33.84
CA ALA A 17 -11.61 13.10 -35.29
C ALA A 17 -10.29 12.64 -35.93
N HIS A 18 -9.14 12.99 -35.34
CA HIS A 18 -7.80 12.70 -35.84
C HIS A 18 -6.98 11.85 -34.85
N PRO A 19 -7.06 10.50 -34.94
CA PRO A 19 -6.28 9.58 -34.09
C PRO A 19 -4.77 9.85 -34.11
N GLU A 20 -4.23 10.24 -35.26
CA GLU A 20 -2.81 10.60 -35.45
C GLU A 20 -2.36 11.73 -34.53
N TRP A 21 -3.19 12.77 -34.34
CA TRP A 21 -2.88 13.88 -33.44
C TRP A 21 -2.95 13.49 -31.97
N ARG A 22 -3.79 12.50 -31.62
CA ARG A 22 -3.78 11.92 -30.28
C ARG A 22 -2.48 11.17 -30.01
N GLU A 23 -1.94 10.46 -30.99
CA GLU A 23 -0.65 9.78 -30.86
C GLU A 23 0.52 10.78 -30.76
N GLU A 24 0.50 11.84 -31.56
CA GLU A 24 1.52 12.89 -31.50
C GLU A 24 1.48 13.67 -30.18
N LEU A 25 0.28 14.09 -29.75
CA LEU A 25 0.08 14.73 -28.45
C LEU A 25 0.50 13.81 -27.31
N ARG A 26 0.20 12.50 -27.44
CA ARG A 26 0.64 11.49 -26.49
C ARG A 26 2.17 11.42 -26.43
N ARG A 27 2.87 11.37 -27.57
CA ARG A 27 4.35 11.35 -27.60
C ARG A 27 4.98 12.63 -27.10
N ALA A 28 4.33 13.78 -27.29
CA ALA A 28 4.84 15.08 -26.85
C ALA A 28 4.64 15.34 -25.35
N ILE A 29 3.56 14.81 -24.75
CA ILE A 29 3.20 15.04 -23.34
C ILE A 29 3.58 13.86 -22.44
N LEU A 30 3.46 12.63 -22.94
CA LEU A 30 3.82 11.43 -22.19
C LEU A 30 5.30 11.13 -22.42
N SER A 31 6.16 11.68 -21.56
CA SER A 31 7.48 11.09 -21.35
C SER A 31 7.31 9.63 -20.90
N ASP A 32 8.32 8.79 -21.16
CA ASP A 32 8.31 7.38 -20.75
C ASP A 32 8.00 7.21 -19.24
N ASP A 33 8.39 8.19 -18.43
CA ASP A 33 8.10 8.25 -17.00
C ASP A 33 6.59 8.30 -16.69
N PHE A 34 5.79 9.10 -17.44
CA PHE A 34 4.36 9.20 -17.19
C PHE A 34 3.62 7.92 -17.60
N LEU A 35 4.10 7.23 -18.63
CA LEU A 35 3.58 5.92 -19.04
C LEU A 35 3.87 4.83 -18.00
N ALA A 36 4.98 4.95 -17.26
CA ALA A 36 5.34 4.02 -16.20
C ALA A 36 4.54 4.23 -14.90
N LEU A 37 4.00 5.42 -14.64
CA LEU A 37 3.30 5.74 -13.39
C LEU A 37 2.18 4.75 -13.01
N PRO A 38 1.25 4.36 -13.90
CA PRO A 38 0.22 3.38 -13.55
C PRO A 38 0.80 2.03 -13.15
N GLN A 39 1.92 1.64 -13.76
CA GLN A 39 2.60 0.40 -13.42
C GLN A 39 3.30 0.49 -12.06
N ILE A 40 4.02 1.58 -11.82
CA ILE A 40 4.67 1.87 -10.52
C ILE A 40 3.63 1.89 -9.39
N VAL A 41 2.47 2.52 -9.61
CA VAL A 41 1.38 2.57 -8.61
C VAL A 41 0.81 1.18 -8.34
N ARG A 42 0.65 0.33 -9.37
CA ARG A 42 0.21 -1.05 -9.18
C ARG A 42 1.21 -1.88 -8.38
N GLU A 43 2.50 -1.73 -8.68
CA GLU A 43 3.58 -2.43 -7.96
C GLU A 43 3.66 -1.96 -6.51
N LEU A 44 3.52 -0.67 -6.26
CA LEU A 44 3.47 -0.10 -4.91
C LEU A 44 2.27 -0.63 -4.13
N ALA A 45 1.08 -0.67 -4.73
CA ALA A 45 -0.12 -1.22 -4.09
C ALA A 45 0.04 -2.71 -3.76
N ALA A 46 0.66 -3.50 -4.66
CA ALA A 46 0.95 -4.91 -4.41
C ALA A 46 1.98 -5.10 -3.27
N ALA A 47 3.03 -4.27 -3.25
CA ALA A 47 4.04 -4.28 -2.20
C ALA A 47 3.45 -3.86 -0.83
N GLN A 48 2.53 -2.88 -0.83
CA GLN A 48 1.80 -2.46 0.34
C GLN A 48 0.94 -3.61 0.88
N LYS A 49 0.12 -4.24 0.04
CA LYS A 49 -0.74 -5.37 0.45
C LYS A 49 0.07 -6.51 1.08
N ARG A 50 1.20 -6.89 0.48
CA ARG A 50 2.10 -7.91 1.04
C ARG A 50 2.68 -7.49 2.39
N THR A 51 2.90 -6.20 2.60
CA THR A 51 3.39 -5.66 3.87
C THR A 51 2.31 -5.71 4.95
N GLU A 52 1.07 -5.38 4.60
CA GLU A 52 -0.10 -5.50 5.48
C GLU A 52 -0.31 -6.95 5.92
N GLU A 53 -0.29 -7.90 4.98
CA GLU A 53 -0.40 -9.35 5.30
C GLU A 53 0.70 -9.83 6.26
N ARG A 54 1.93 -9.34 6.10
CA ARG A 54 3.05 -9.65 7.00
C ARG A 54 2.87 -9.02 8.38
N LEU A 55 2.29 -7.82 8.45
CA LEU A 55 2.02 -7.13 9.70
C LEU A 55 0.93 -7.82 10.49
N ASP A 56 -0.14 -8.28 9.83
CA ASP A 56 -1.20 -9.06 10.46
C ASP A 56 -0.67 -10.37 11.04
N ALA A 57 0.17 -11.09 10.28
CA ALA A 57 0.82 -12.30 10.76
C ALA A 57 1.77 -12.03 11.95
N LEU A 58 2.44 -10.89 11.96
CA LEU A 58 3.29 -10.49 13.08
C LEU A 58 2.46 -10.15 14.33
N ALA A 59 1.34 -9.43 14.16
CA ALA A 59 0.43 -9.10 15.24
C ALA A 59 -0.11 -10.36 15.92
N GLN A 60 -0.53 -11.36 15.14
CA GLN A 60 -0.98 -12.66 15.66
C GLN A 60 0.11 -13.35 16.50
N ARG A 61 1.35 -13.40 15.99
CA ARG A 61 2.47 -14.00 16.72
C ARG A 61 2.80 -13.27 18.02
N VAL A 62 2.66 -11.95 18.05
CA VAL A 62 2.86 -11.14 19.26
C VAL A 62 1.77 -11.44 20.29
N GLU A 63 0.52 -11.61 19.87
CA GLU A 63 -0.58 -12.00 20.76
C GLU A 63 -0.37 -13.40 21.35
N GLU A 64 0.03 -14.37 20.52
CA GLU A 64 0.39 -15.72 20.98
C GLU A 64 1.54 -15.70 21.99
N LEU A 65 2.59 -14.90 21.73
CA LEU A 65 3.72 -14.76 22.63
C LEU A 65 3.32 -14.12 23.97
N ALA A 66 2.48 -13.09 23.94
CA ALA A 66 1.96 -12.46 25.15
C ALA A 66 1.13 -13.44 26.01
N ALA A 67 0.30 -14.27 25.36
CA ALA A 67 -0.45 -15.31 26.05
C ALA A 67 0.46 -16.39 26.68
N ALA A 68 1.50 -16.83 25.95
CA ALA A 68 2.48 -17.79 26.45
C ALA A 68 3.30 -17.22 27.62
N GLN A 69 3.64 -15.92 27.55
CA GLN A 69 4.32 -15.21 28.63
C GLN A 69 3.45 -15.17 29.88
N LYS A 70 2.17 -14.76 29.78
CA LYS A 70 1.24 -14.72 30.91
C LYS A 70 1.12 -16.08 31.60
N ARG A 71 0.98 -17.17 30.84
CA ARG A 71 0.94 -18.53 31.39
C ARG A 71 2.24 -18.91 32.12
N THR A 72 3.37 -18.42 31.63
CA THR A 72 4.68 -18.65 32.25
C THR A 72 4.80 -17.87 33.56
N GLU A 73 4.36 -16.62 33.59
CA GLU A 73 4.29 -15.78 34.80
C GLU A 73 3.40 -16.41 35.87
N GLU A 74 2.21 -16.90 35.52
CA GLU A 74 1.31 -17.61 36.45
C GLU A 74 1.96 -18.87 37.04
N ARG A 75 2.72 -19.63 36.24
CA ARG A 75 3.43 -20.83 36.71
C ARG A 75 4.62 -20.48 37.61
N LEU A 76 5.31 -19.38 37.32
CA LEU A 76 6.41 -18.86 38.14
C LEU A 76 5.89 -18.39 39.50
N GLU A 77 4.77 -17.67 39.52
CA GLU A 77 4.10 -17.23 40.75
C GLU A 77 3.71 -18.43 41.62
N ALA A 78 3.07 -19.44 41.03
CA ALA A 78 2.70 -20.66 41.74
C ALA A 78 3.93 -21.43 42.27
N LEU A 79 5.05 -21.40 41.54
CA LEU A 79 6.30 -22.01 41.98
C LEU A 79 6.93 -21.22 43.13
N ALA A 80 6.93 -19.89 43.05
CA ALA A 80 7.44 -19.02 44.11
C ALA A 80 6.71 -19.24 45.43
N GLN A 81 5.37 -19.32 45.39
CA GLN A 81 4.54 -19.62 46.56
C GLN A 81 4.90 -20.96 47.20
N ARG A 82 5.07 -22.03 46.40
CA ARG A 82 5.48 -23.34 46.92
C ARG A 82 6.88 -23.35 47.53
N VAL A 83 7.80 -22.54 47.00
CA VAL A 83 9.14 -22.42 47.57
C VAL A 83 9.09 -21.68 48.92
N GLU A 84 8.26 -20.65 49.02
CA GLU A 84 8.02 -19.93 50.28
C GLU A 84 7.38 -20.83 51.35
N GLU A 85 6.46 -21.73 50.97
CA GLU A 85 5.88 -22.73 51.88
C GLU A 85 6.90 -23.76 52.42
N LEU A 86 8.03 -23.96 51.73
CA LEU A 86 9.08 -24.92 52.11
C LEU A 86 10.24 -24.29 52.89
N ALA A 87 10.31 -22.96 52.97
CA ALA A 87 11.35 -22.20 53.66
C ALA A 87 11.00 -21.97 55.14
#